data_AF-A0A949B3S0-F1
#
_entry.id   AF-A0A949B3S0-F1
#
_cell.length_a   1.000
_cell.length_b   1.000
_cell.length_c   1.000
_cell.angle_alpha   90.00
_cell.angle_beta   90.00
_cell.angle_gamma   90.00
#
_symmetry.space_group_name_H-M   'P 1'
#
loop_
_entity.id
_entity.type
_entity.pdbx_description
1 polymer ?
#
loop_
_entity_poly.entity_id
_entity_poly.type
_entity_poly.pdbx_seq_one_letter_code
_entity_poly.pdbx_strand_id
1 'polypeptide(L)'
;MPLDKKGYTFIEITVVVLLIGMMMALTLPRFRYAVLTDNLKTATRRLVGTIKTIRNEAVREQQGFVLHFDLESNRFWPESSAMTEEERLLSHERASSLPRG
;
A
#
# COMPACT_ATOMS: atom_id res chain seq x y z
N MET A 1 -54.65 6.59 -22.42
CA MET A 1 -54.29 5.18 -22.74
C MET A 1 -53.49 5.19 -24.04
N PRO A 2 -52.48 4.31 -24.24
CA PRO A 2 -51.96 3.26 -23.37
C PRO A 2 -50.51 3.53 -22.89
N LEU A 3 -50.12 2.97 -21.73
CA LEU A 3 -48.72 2.73 -21.42
C LEU A 3 -48.36 1.41 -22.11
N ASP A 4 -47.60 1.47 -23.19
CA ASP A 4 -46.99 0.31 -23.82
C ASP A 4 -46.03 -0.35 -22.82
N LYS A 5 -46.51 -1.36 -22.10
CA LYS A 5 -45.68 -2.24 -21.27
C LYS A 5 -45.11 -3.34 -22.16
N LYS A 6 -44.15 -2.98 -23.02
CA LYS A 6 -43.38 -3.96 -23.79
C LYS A 6 -42.32 -4.57 -22.86
N GLY A 7 -42.41 -5.88 -22.65
CA GLY A 7 -41.42 -6.65 -21.90
C GLY A 7 -40.17 -6.92 -22.75
N TYR A 8 -39.05 -7.17 -22.08
CA TYR A 8 -37.81 -7.58 -22.73
C TYR A 8 -37.88 -9.04 -23.17
N THR A 9 -37.27 -9.34 -24.32
CA THR A 9 -37.18 -10.71 -24.80
C THR A 9 -36.07 -11.47 -24.08
N PHE A 10 -36.16 -12.80 -24.06
CA PHE A 10 -35.12 -13.64 -23.47
C PHE A 10 -33.75 -13.45 -24.15
N ILE A 11 -33.76 -13.28 -25.48
CA ILE A 11 -32.53 -13.02 -26.25
C ILE A 11 -31.89 -11.69 -25.87
N GLU A 12 -32.68 -10.65 -25.64
CA GLU A 12 -32.18 -9.33 -25.26
C GLU A 12 -31.50 -9.35 -23.89
N ILE A 13 -32.13 -9.99 -22.90
CA ILE A 13 -31.50 -10.16 -21.58
C ILE A 13 -30.24 -11.02 -21.68
N THR A 14 -30.23 -12.07 -22.50
CA THR A 14 -29.05 -12.92 -22.70
C THR A 14 -27.88 -12.12 -23.29
N VAL A 15 -28.13 -11.28 -24.30
CA VAL A 15 -27.12 -10.41 -24.90
C VAL A 15 -26.60 -9.39 -23.88
N VAL A 16 -27.48 -8.78 -23.08
CA VAL A 16 -27.07 -7.82 -22.05
C VAL A 16 -26.16 -8.48 -21.01
N VAL A 17 -26.51 -9.67 -20.51
CA VAL A 17 -25.67 -10.42 -19.55
C VAL A 17 -24.31 -10.79 -20.16
N LEU A 18 -24.29 -11.21 -21.43
CA LEU A 18 -23.05 -11.49 -22.16
C LEU A 18 -22.16 -10.24 -22.26
N LEU A 19 -22.74 -9.08 -22.59
CA LEU A 19 -22.02 -7.81 -22.69
C LEU A 19 -21.45 -7.37 -21.34
N ILE A 20 -22.23 -7.49 -20.25
CA ILE A 20 -21.74 -7.20 -18.89
C ILE A 20 -20.57 -8.13 -18.55
N GLY A 21 -20.68 -9.43 -18.83
CA GLY A 21 -19.61 -10.39 -18.60
C GLY A 21 -18.33 -10.06 -19.37
N MET A 22 -18.47 -9.68 -20.65
CA MET A 22 -17.34 -9.27 -21.48
C MET A 22 -16.67 -8.00 -20.97
N MET A 23 -17.46 -6.99 -20.57
CA MET A 23 -16.94 -5.76 -19.97
C MET A 23 -16.21 -6.04 -18.65
N MET A 24 -16.76 -6.91 -17.80
CA MET A 24 -16.12 -7.33 -16.55
C MET A 24 -14.78 -8.04 -16.81
N ALA A 25 -14.73 -8.95 -17.77
CA ALA A 25 -13.50 -9.67 -18.14
C ALA A 25 -12.35 -8.73 -18.53
N LEU A 26 -12.66 -7.61 -19.20
CA LEU A 26 -11.69 -6.59 -19.61
C LEU A 26 -11.35 -5.61 -18.47
N THR A 27 -12.32 -5.31 -17.60
CA THR A 27 -12.17 -4.30 -16.54
C THR A 27 -11.45 -4.84 -15.30
N LEU A 28 -11.71 -6.09 -14.90
CA LEU A 28 -11.10 -6.73 -13.73
C LEU A 28 -9.55 -6.69 -13.69
N PRO A 29 -8.81 -7.04 -14.76
CA PRO A 29 -7.35 -6.99 -14.74
C PRO A 29 -6.81 -5.56 -14.56
N ARG A 30 -7.49 -4.56 -15.13
CA ARG A 30 -7.12 -3.14 -14.98
C ARG A 30 -7.38 -2.63 -13.56
N PHE A 31 -8.48 -3.04 -12.94
CA PHE A 31 -8.82 -2.67 -11.57
C PHE A 31 -7.79 -3.19 -10.55
N ARG A 32 -7.38 -4.46 -10.67
CA ARG A 32 -6.33 -5.03 -9.81
C ARG A 32 -5.01 -4.26 -9.93
N TYR A 33 -4.62 -3.87 -11.15
CA TYR A 33 -3.39 -3.12 -11.36
C TYR A 33 -3.45 -1.69 -10.79
N ALA A 34 -4.59 -0.99 -10.97
CA ALA A 34 -4.77 0.35 -10.44
C ALA A 34 -4.71 0.41 -8.90
N VAL A 35 -5.37 -0.54 -8.22
CA VAL A 35 -5.39 -0.60 -6.75
C VAL A 35 -4.03 -1.02 -6.18
N LEU A 36 -3.38 -2.05 -6.73
CA LEU A 36 -2.08 -2.51 -6.21
C LEU A 36 -0.94 -1.52 -6.47
N THR A 37 -0.96 -0.78 -7.58
CA THR A 37 0.14 0.13 -7.94
C THR A 37 0.11 1.42 -7.13
N ASP A 38 -1.07 1.91 -6.73
CA ASP A 38 -1.20 3.13 -5.93
C ASP A 38 -0.70 2.93 -4.48
N ASN A 39 -0.87 1.72 -3.97
CA ASN A 39 -0.36 1.29 -2.67
C ASN A 39 1.17 1.43 -2.60
N LEU A 40 1.91 0.95 -3.61
CA LEU A 40 3.38 1.04 -3.58
C LEU A 40 3.89 2.48 -3.57
N LYS A 41 3.29 3.35 -4.40
CA LYS A 41 3.64 4.77 -4.45
C LYS A 41 3.38 5.47 -3.11
N THR A 42 2.27 5.13 -2.48
CA THR A 42 1.89 5.64 -1.15
C THR A 42 2.86 5.14 -0.08
N ALA A 43 3.22 3.86 -0.09
CA ALA A 43 4.22 3.28 0.81
C ALA A 43 5.59 3.96 0.66
N THR A 44 6.06 4.17 -0.57
CA THR A 44 7.32 4.89 -0.85
C THR A 44 7.26 6.33 -0.32
N ARG A 45 6.16 7.04 -0.54
CA ARG A 45 5.98 8.42 -0.04
C ARG A 45 6.08 8.48 1.49
N ARG A 46 5.43 7.54 2.18
CA ARG A 46 5.48 7.42 3.65
C ARG A 46 6.90 7.12 4.14
N LEU A 47 7.57 6.17 3.51
CA LEU A 47 8.93 5.76 3.86
C LEU A 47 9.95 6.89 3.69
N VAL A 48 9.86 7.66 2.59
CA VAL A 48 10.68 8.87 2.39
C VAL A 48 10.41 9.91 3.49
N GLY A 49 9.17 10.06 3.92
CA GLY A 49 8.80 10.92 5.05
C GLY A 49 9.48 10.49 6.34
N THR A 50 9.39 9.21 6.69
CA THR A 50 10.03 8.63 7.88
C THR A 50 11.56 8.82 7.86
N ILE A 51 12.21 8.55 6.72
CA ILE A 51 13.66 8.74 6.57
C ILE A 51 14.04 10.21 6.78
N LYS A 52 13.26 11.16 6.27
CA LYS A 52 13.50 12.60 6.49
C LYS A 52 13.40 12.97 7.97
N THR A 53 12.43 12.42 8.69
CA THR A 53 12.29 12.64 10.13
C THR A 53 13.52 12.12 10.88
N ILE A 54 13.94 10.87 10.60
CA ILE A 54 15.14 10.27 11.23
C ILE A 54 16.39 11.08 10.89
N ARG A 55 16.53 11.56 9.66
CA ARG A 55 17.65 12.42 9.26
C ARG A 55 17.67 13.73 10.04
N ASN A 56 16.52 14.38 10.23
CA ASN A 56 16.45 15.62 11.01
C ASN A 56 16.86 15.36 12.46
N GLU A 57 16.46 14.21 13.02
CA GLU A 57 16.89 13.76 14.35
C GLU A 57 18.41 13.53 14.40
N ALA A 58 18.97 12.83 13.42
CA ALA A 58 20.41 12.59 13.29
C ALA A 58 21.24 13.88 13.29
N VAL A 59 20.77 14.89 12.55
CA VAL A 59 21.41 16.21 12.49
C VAL A 59 21.27 16.95 13.82
N ARG A 60 20.09 16.89 14.46
CA ARG A 60 19.83 17.56 15.74
C ARG A 60 20.70 17.00 16.87
N GLU A 61 20.81 15.67 16.92
CA GLU A 61 21.54 14.93 17.96
C GLU A 61 23.03 14.75 17.60
N GLN A 62 23.49 15.24 16.45
CA GLN A 62 24.87 15.11 15.93
C GLN A 62 25.42 13.66 15.95
N GLN A 63 24.54 12.68 15.72
CA GLN A 63 24.87 11.26 15.76
C GLN A 63 24.42 10.56 14.48
N GLY A 64 25.19 9.56 14.04
CA GLY A 64 24.83 8.76 12.87
C GLY A 64 23.69 7.81 13.21
N PHE A 65 22.71 7.70 12.32
CA PHE A 65 21.66 6.69 12.40
C PHE A 65 21.75 5.75 11.18
N VAL A 66 21.72 4.45 11.43
CA VAL A 66 21.59 3.38 10.43
C VAL A 66 20.15 2.87 10.48
N LEU A 67 19.52 2.72 9.31
CA LEU A 67 18.15 2.24 9.22
C LEU A 67 18.14 0.81 8.67
N HIS A 68 17.64 -0.13 9.47
CA HIS A 68 17.53 -1.53 9.08
C HIS A 68 16.14 -1.81 8.53
N PHE A 69 16.09 -2.56 7.42
CA PHE A 69 14.86 -2.97 6.77
C PHE A 69 14.81 -4.50 6.70
N ASP A 70 13.80 -5.08 7.34
CA ASP A 70 13.46 -6.49 7.20
C ASP A 70 12.16 -6.59 6.39
N LEU A 71 12.31 -6.92 5.11
CA LEU A 71 11.20 -7.06 4.17
C LEU A 71 10.43 -8.35 4.35
N GLU A 72 11.05 -9.38 4.95
CA GLU A 72 10.42 -10.68 5.18
C GLU A 72 9.44 -10.60 6.36
N SER A 73 9.84 -9.91 7.43
CA SER A 73 8.97 -9.67 8.59
C SER A 73 8.17 -8.36 8.52
N ASN A 74 8.35 -7.57 7.46
CA ASN A 74 7.72 -6.26 7.23
C ASN A 74 7.98 -5.26 8.38
N ARG A 75 9.23 -5.19 8.85
CA ARG A 75 9.66 -4.34 9.96
C ARG A 75 10.84 -3.44 9.59
N PHE A 76 10.95 -2.33 10.28
CA PHE A 76 12.12 -1.46 10.22
C PHE A 76 12.42 -0.83 11.58
N TRP A 77 13.68 -0.54 11.84
CA TRP A 77 14.10 0.17 13.05
C TRP A 77 15.34 1.03 12.79
N PRO A 78 15.40 2.24 13.37
CA PRO A 78 16.60 3.04 13.40
C PRO A 78 17.55 2.56 14.51
N GLU A 79 18.84 2.57 14.21
CA GLU A 79 19.93 2.28 15.14
C GLU A 79 20.89 3.47 15.15
N SER A 80 21.15 4.07 16.31
CA SER A 80 22.12 5.16 16.45
C SER A 80 23.52 4.61 16.76
N SER A 81 24.55 5.27 16.24
CA SER A 81 25.95 5.00 16.60
C SER A 81 26.28 5.29 18.07
N ALA A 82 25.44 6.08 18.76
CA ALA A 82 25.62 6.40 20.18
C ALA A 82 24.82 5.49 21.13
N MET A 83 24.00 4.57 20.59
CA MET A 83 23.21 3.67 21.43
C MET A 83 24.08 2.62 22.12
N THR A 84 23.91 2.51 23.43
CA THR A 84 24.47 1.44 24.25
C THR A 84 23.86 0.09 23.86
N GLU A 85 24.55 -1.03 24.12
CA GLU A 85 24.06 -2.39 23.78
C GLU A 85 22.63 -2.66 24.31
N GLU A 86 22.31 -2.11 25.48
CA GLU A 86 20.97 -2.19 26.09
C GLU A 86 19.89 -1.44 25.30
N GLU A 87 20.24 -0.29 24.69
CA GLU A 87 19.32 0.49 23.87
C GLU A 87 19.12 -0.15 22.48
N ARG A 88 20.15 -0.82 21.93
CA ARG A 88 20.07 -1.57 20.67
C ARG A 88 19.06 -2.72 20.76
N LEU A 89 19.03 -3.40 21.91
CA LEU A 89 18.06 -4.46 22.21
C LEU A 89 16.62 -3.93 22.29
N LEU A 90 16.41 -2.77 22.92
CA LEU A 90 15.09 -2.14 23.03
C LEU A 90 14.54 -1.65 21.68
N SER A 91 15.40 -1.22 20.76
CA SER A 91 15.00 -0.80 19.42
C SER A 91 14.56 -1.97 18.52
N HIS A 92 15.13 -3.15 18.72
CA HIS A 92 14.67 -4.37 18.07
C HIS A 92 13.26 -4.77 18.52
N GLU A 93 12.95 -4.59 19.80
CA GLU A 93 11.63 -4.89 20.37
C GLU A 93 10.57 -3.86 19.96
N ARG A 94 10.98 -2.61 19.70
CA ARG A 94 10.15 -1.51 19.15
C ARG A 94 10.17 -1.42 17.63
N ALA A 95 10.55 -2.49 16.94
CA ALA A 95 10.59 -2.50 15.48
C ALA A 95 9.22 -2.11 14.89
N SER A 96 9.22 -0.98 14.18
CA SER A 96 8.00 -0.42 13.60
C SER A 96 7.63 -1.22 12.35
N SER A 97 6.33 -1.36 12.08
CA SER A 97 5.87 -2.03 10.87
C SER A 97 6.10 -1.14 9.65
N LEU A 98 6.59 -1.73 8.56
CA LEU A 98 6.76 -0.98 7.32
C LEU A 98 5.41 -0.37 6.89
N PRO A 99 5.42 0.90 6.44
CA PRO A 99 4.21 1.55 5.98
C PRO A 99 3.60 0.73 4.84
N ARG A 100 2.43 0.16 5.10
CA ARG A 100 1.66 -0.54 4.08
C ARG A 100 1.06 0.48 3.12
N GLY A 101 1.14 0.12 1.85
CA GLY A 101 0.43 0.76 0.76
C GLY A 101 -1.02 0.31 0.76
#